data_AF-A0A533RS34-F1
#
_entry.id   AF-A0A533RS34-F1
#
_cell.length_a   1.000
_cell.length_b   1.000
_cell.length_c   1.000
_cell.angle_alpha   90.00
_cell.angle_beta   90.00
_cell.angle_gamma   90.00
#
_symmetry.space_group_name_H-M   'P 1'
#
loop_
_entity.id
_entity.type
_entity.pdbx_description
1 polymer ?
#
loop_
_entity_poly.entity_id
_entity_poly.type
_entity_poly.pdbx_seq_one_letter_code
_entity_poly.pdbx_strand_id
1 'polypeptide(L)' 'MNSSDVIRAWKDEDFRSTLSSEQLAMLPANPAGLVELSDEELLGVEGGTSVVCTILVTVILVSLVTCNTTINSMHEGC' A
#
# COMPACT_ATOMS: atom_id res chain seq x y z
N MET A 1 -12.46 -29.17 -0.91
CA MET A 1 -11.52 -28.05 -0.70
C MET A 1 -11.16 -28.01 0.78
N ASN A 2 -9.88 -27.84 1.14
CA ASN A 2 -9.47 -27.64 2.54
C ASN A 2 -9.07 -26.17 2.80
N SER A 3 -8.93 -25.74 4.05
CA SER A 3 -8.68 -24.33 4.39
C SER A 3 -7.43 -23.73 3.74
N SER A 4 -6.35 -24.51 3.59
CA SER A 4 -5.12 -24.02 2.95
C SER A 4 -5.30 -23.81 1.45
N ASP A 5 -6.06 -24.69 0.79
CA ASP A 5 -6.41 -24.54 -0.64
C ASP A 5 -7.26 -23.30 -0.86
N VAL A 6 -8.21 -23.00 0.04
CA VAL A 6 -9.02 -21.79 -0.04
C VAL A 6 -8.15 -20.54 0.06
N ILE A 7 -7.22 -20.49 1.02
CA ILE A 7 -6.30 -19.35 1.16
C ILE A 7 -5.42 -19.21 -0.09
N ARG A 8 -4.89 -20.32 -0.61
CA ARG A 8 -4.08 -20.32 -1.82
C ARG A 8 -4.87 -19.83 -3.03
N ALA A 9 -6.11 -20.26 -3.20
CA ALA A 9 -7.00 -19.83 -4.29
C ALA A 9 -7.34 -18.32 -4.28
N TRP A 10 -7.09 -17.61 -3.19
CA TRP A 10 -7.24 -16.15 -3.10
C TRP A 10 -5.93 -15.38 -3.24
N LYS A 11 -4.78 -16.04 -3.02
CA LYS A 11 -3.46 -15.41 -3.08
C LYS A 11 -2.72 -15.69 -4.38
N ASP A 12 -3.03 -16.80 -5.03
CA ASP A 12 -2.32 -17.34 -6.18
C ASP A 12 -3.31 -17.49 -7.35
N GLU A 13 -3.17 -16.60 -8.33
CA GLU A 13 -4.02 -16.56 -9.52
C GLU A 13 -3.84 -17.81 -10.39
N ASP A 14 -2.60 -18.28 -10.56
CA ASP A 14 -2.30 -19.46 -11.35
C ASP A 14 -2.98 -20.68 -10.73
N PHE A 15 -2.86 -20.88 -9.42
CA PHE A 15 -3.55 -21.96 -8.72
C PHE A 15 -5.06 -21.85 -8.89
N ARG A 16 -5.63 -20.65 -8.73
CA ARG A 16 -7.07 -20.42 -8.91
C ARG A 16 -7.54 -20.76 -10.34
N SER A 17 -6.73 -20.46 -11.35
CA SER A 17 -7.04 -20.74 -12.76
C SER A 17 -7.07 -22.25 -13.08
N THR A 18 -6.39 -23.07 -12.30
CA THR A 18 -6.36 -24.54 -12.46
C THR A 18 -7.55 -25.27 -11.85
N LEU A 19 -8.41 -24.57 -11.08
CA LEU A 19 -9.54 -25.18 -10.38
C LEU A 19 -10.68 -25.55 -11.34
N SER A 20 -11.32 -26.70 -11.11
CA SER A 20 -12.54 -27.08 -11.82
C SER A 20 -13.72 -26.18 -11.44
N SER A 21 -14.78 -26.20 -12.25
CA SER A 21 -16.02 -25.48 -11.96
C SER A 21 -16.62 -25.85 -10.59
N GLU A 22 -16.58 -27.13 -10.23
CA GLU A 22 -17.05 -27.62 -8.92
C GLU A 22 -16.19 -27.07 -7.79
N GLN A 23 -14.86 -27.05 -7.97
CA GLN A 23 -13.94 -26.52 -6.97
C GLN A 23 -14.07 -25.01 -6.79
N LEU A 24 -14.29 -24.27 -7.88
CA LEU A 24 -14.58 -22.84 -7.85
C LEU A 24 -15.89 -22.54 -7.12
N ALA A 25 -16.92 -23.35 -7.33
CA ALA A 25 -18.20 -23.22 -6.63
C ALA A 25 -18.11 -23.50 -5.12
N MET A 26 -17.08 -24.23 -4.66
CA MET A 26 -16.80 -24.44 -3.24
C MET A 26 -16.08 -23.26 -2.58
N LEU A 27 -15.57 -22.29 -3.33
CA LEU A 27 -14.92 -21.13 -2.74
C LEU A 27 -15.95 -20.24 -2.03
N PRO A 28 -15.62 -19.71 -0.84
CA PRO A 28 -16.50 -18.75 -0.17
C PRO A 28 -16.62 -17.48 -1.02
N ALA A 29 -17.61 -16.65 -0.70
CA ALA A 29 -17.69 -15.29 -1.21
C ALA A 29 -16.36 -14.54 -0.97
N ASN A 30 -16.06 -13.56 -1.83
CA ASN A 30 -14.83 -12.79 -1.77
C ASN A 30 -14.48 -12.42 -0.31
N PRO A 31 -13.31 -12.83 0.22
CA PRO A 31 -12.96 -12.63 1.62
C PRO A 31 -12.82 -11.15 2.00
N ALA A 32 -12.57 -10.25 1.04
CA ALA A 32 -12.60 -8.81 1.28
C ALA A 32 -14.03 -8.25 1.38
N GLY A 33 -15.02 -9.01 0.91
CA GLY A 33 -16.39 -8.53 0.72
C GLY A 33 -16.50 -7.48 -0.39
N LEU A 34 -17.73 -7.01 -0.60
CA LEU A 34 -17.98 -5.74 -1.28
C LEU A 34 -18.34 -4.74 -0.18
N VAL A 35 -17.54 -3.68 -0.04
CA VAL A 35 -17.86 -2.53 0.79
C VAL A 35 -18.10 -1.36 -0.14
N GLU A 36 -19.30 -0.79 -0.08
CA GLU A 36 -19.62 0.43 -0.81
C GLU A 36 -19.15 1.60 0.04
N LEU A 37 -18.27 2.41 -0.53
CA LEU A 37 -17.71 3.60 0.11
C LEU A 37 -18.31 4.82 -0.57
N SER A 38 -18.67 5.82 0.23
CA SER A 38 -19.00 7.15 -0.31
C SER A 38 -17.78 7.81 -0.95
N ASP A 39 -18.01 8.81 -1.80
CA ASP A 39 -16.93 9.60 -2.42
C ASP A 39 -15.97 10.19 -1.36
N GLU A 40 -16.52 10.61 -0.22
CA GLU A 40 -15.74 11.17 0.89
C GLU A 40 -14.87 10.11 1.58
N GLU A 41 -15.40 8.90 1.77
CA GLU A 41 -14.64 7.78 2.34
C GLU A 41 -13.55 7.29 1.38
N LEU A 42 -13.83 7.26 0.07
CA LEU A 42 -12.86 6.91 -0.97
C LEU A 42 -11.66 7.86 -0.98
N LEU A 43 -11.88 9.15 -0.77
CA LEU A 43 -10.80 10.15 -0.68
C LEU A 43 -9.85 9.88 0.50
N GLY A 44 -10.32 9.20 1.55
CA GLY A 44 -9.52 8.82 2.70
C GLY A 44 -8.80 7.47 2.58
N VAL A 45 -9.07 6.67 1.55
CA VAL A 45 -8.43 5.36 1.36
C VAL A 45 -7.07 5.53 0.69
N GLU A 46 -6.02 5.05 1.35
CA GLU A 46 -4.63 5.14 0.88
C GLU A 46 -3.95 3.75 0.90
N GLY A 47 -3.36 3.34 -0.24
CA GLY A 47 -2.80 2.00 -0.42
C GLY A 47 -1.28 1.87 -0.30
N GLY A 48 -0.55 2.96 -0.05
CA GLY A 48 0.92 2.96 -0.16
C GLY A 48 1.67 3.97 0.70
N THR A 49 1.13 5.16 0.97
CA THR A 49 1.72 6.17 1.86
C THR A 49 0.72 7.31 2.06
N SER A 50 0.60 7.80 3.30
CA SER A 50 -0.21 8.98 3.58
C SER A 50 0.43 10.27 3.13
N VAL A 51 -0.39 11.21 2.64
CA VAL A 51 0.03 12.57 2.25
C VAL A 51 0.82 13.24 3.38
N VAL A 52 0.45 12.98 4.63
CA VAL A 52 1.14 13.49 5.82
C VAL A 52 2.60 13.01 5.88
N CYS A 53 2.86 11.74 5.56
CA CYS A 53 4.21 11.18 5.60
C CYS A 53 5.10 11.81 4.52
N THR A 54 4.59 11.98 3.30
CA THR A 54 5.34 12.61 2.21
C THR A 54 5.71 14.06 2.52
N ILE A 55 4.78 14.84 3.08
CA ILE A 55 5.01 16.25 3.42
C ILE A 55 6.06 16.36 4.54
N LEU A 56 5.94 15.55 5.60
CA LEU A 56 6.92 15.57 6.69
C LEU A 56 8.32 15.18 6.22
N VAL A 57 8.45 14.10 5.44
CA VAL A 57 9.75 13.63 4.95
C VAL A 57 10.39 14.67 4.02
N THR A 58 9.62 15.27 3.11
CA THR A 58 10.15 16.28 2.19
C THR A 58 10.57 17.57 2.91
N VAL A 59 9.76 18.09 3.83
CA VAL A 59 10.10 19.31 4.58
C VAL A 59 11.34 19.10 5.45
N ILE A 60 11.41 17.98 6.18
CA ILE A 60 12.56 17.66 7.05
C ILE A 60 13.84 17.52 6.21
N LEU A 61 13.78 16.83 5.06
CA LEU A 61 14.94 16.68 4.19
C LEU A 61 15.40 18.02 3.61
N VAL A 62 14.49 18.87 3.14
CA VAL A 62 14.85 20.20 2.62
C VAL A 62 15.51 21.06 3.70
N SER A 63 14.98 21.06 4.93
CA SER A 63 15.57 21.81 6.06
C SER A 63 16.96 21.29 6.45
N LEU A 64 17.17 19.98 6.49
CA LEU A 64 18.48 19.41 6.80
C LEU A 64 19.51 19.69 5.70
N VAL A 65 19.13 19.58 4.43
CA VAL A 65 20.02 19.86 3.29
C VAL A 65 20.43 21.33 3.25
N THR A 66 19.49 22.27 3.41
CA THR A 66 19.80 23.71 3.45
C THR A 66 20.60 24.14 4.68
N CYS A 67 20.36 23.52 5.84
CA CYS A 67 21.17 23.77 7.03
C CYS A 67 22.63 23.34 6.80
N ASN A 68 22.84 22.17 6.20
CA ASN A 68 24.19 21.64 5.97
C ASN A 68 24.97 22.44 4.92
N THR A 69 24.31 22.91 3.84
CA THR A 69 24.97 23.78 2.85
C THR A 69 25.34 25.15 3.43
N THR A 70 24.49 25.72 4.29
CA THR A 70 24.76 27.02 4.94
C THR A 70 25.95 26.92 5.90
N ILE A 71 26.08 25.83 6.66
CA ILE A 71 27.22 25.60 7.55
C ILE A 71 28.52 25.45 6.75
N ASN A 72 28.49 24.71 5.64
CA ASN A 72 29.66 24.55 4.77
C ASN A 72 30.08 25.87 4.10
N SER A 73 29.12 26.72 3.73
CA SER A 73 29.42 28.08 3.21
C SER A 73 30.04 29.02 4.25
N MET A 74 29.87 28.79 5.56
CA MET A 74 30.56 29.56 6.60
C MET A 74 31.98 29.07 6.88
N HIS A 75 32.30 27.81 6.55
CA HIS A 75 33.65 27.26 6.75
C HIS A 75 34.63 27.72 5.66
N GLU A 76 34.17 27.97 4.43
CA GLU A 76 35.03 28.45 3.33
C GLU A 76 35.20 29.98 3.30
N GLY A 77 34.56 30.70 4.25
CA GLY A 77 34.52 32.16 4.31
C GLY A 77 35.45 32.82 5.32
N CYS A 78 36.54 32.16 5.75
CA CYS A 78 37.57 32.76 6.61
C CYS A 78 38.97 32.54 6.04
#